data_AF-A0A453KGX9-F1
#
_entry.id   AF-A0A453KGX9-F1
#
_cell.length_a   1.000
_cell.length_b   1.000
_cell.length_c   1.000
_cell.angle_alpha   90.00
_cell.angle_beta   90.00
_cell.angle_gamma   90.00
#
_symmetry.space_group_name_H-M   'P 1'
#
loop_
_entity.id
_entity.type
_entity.pdbx_description
1 polymer ?
#
loop_
_entity_poly.entity_id
_entity_poly.type
_entity_poly.pdbx_seq_one_letter_code
_entity_poly.pdbx_strand_id
1 'polypeptide(L)'
;LEEPSPLGLRLKKSPSLVDLIQMKLVQAGKAKDAQHGGTASASEKLKASNFPGSVLRIGSWEWVSRYEGDLVVKCYFAKHKLVWEVLDGGLKSKIEIQWSDICALKVVCPETEPGTLEIALSRQPLFFRETNPQPRKHTLWQATSDFTAGQVG
;
A
#
# COMPACT_ATOMS: atom_id res chain seq x y z
N LEU A 1 -28.94 22.39 18.73
CA LEU A 1 -27.90 22.67 19.73
C LEU A 1 -26.59 22.18 19.14
N GLU A 2 -25.86 23.06 18.46
CA GLU A 2 -24.54 22.73 17.88
C GLU A 2 -23.49 22.93 18.96
N GLU A 3 -22.89 21.83 19.41
CA GLU A 3 -21.69 21.86 20.24
C GLU A 3 -20.54 22.48 19.42
N PRO A 4 -19.85 23.51 19.91
CA PRO A 4 -18.74 24.09 19.18
C PRO A 4 -17.56 23.12 19.19
N SER A 5 -17.05 22.82 18.00
CA SER A 5 -15.83 22.02 17.81
C SER A 5 -14.66 22.67 18.57
N PRO A 6 -13.83 21.90 19.30
CA PRO A 6 -12.82 22.43 20.24
C PRO A 6 -11.72 23.29 19.60
N LEU A 7 -11.67 23.34 18.27
CA LEU A 7 -10.72 24.15 17.49
C LEU A 7 -11.33 25.45 16.92
N GLY A 8 -12.57 25.79 17.25
CA GLY A 8 -13.23 27.01 16.75
C GLY A 8 -13.55 27.00 15.24
N LEU A 9 -13.29 25.89 14.56
CA LEU A 9 -13.57 25.71 13.13
C LEU A 9 -15.03 25.33 12.92
N ARG A 10 -15.83 26.29 12.43
CA ARG A 10 -17.20 26.04 11.96
C ARG A 10 -17.16 25.51 10.53
N LEU A 11 -17.35 24.20 10.36
CA LEU A 11 -17.59 23.58 9.06
C LEU A 11 -18.93 24.05 8.51
N LYS A 12 -18.91 25.02 7.58
CA LYS A 12 -20.11 25.46 6.86
C LYS A 12 -20.24 24.63 5.57
N LYS A 13 -21.36 23.93 5.42
CA LYS A 13 -21.73 23.30 4.14
C LYS A 13 -22.10 24.43 3.16
N SER A 14 -21.22 24.77 2.23
CA SER A 14 -21.56 25.72 1.16
C SER A 14 -22.45 25.02 0.12
N PRO A 15 -23.43 25.73 -0.48
CA PRO A 15 -24.23 25.17 -1.57
C PRO A 15 -23.37 24.65 -2.72
N SER A 16 -22.28 25.35 -3.03
CA SER A 16 -21.31 24.94 -4.05
C SER A 16 -20.63 23.60 -3.77
N LEU A 17 -20.40 23.24 -2.50
CA LEU A 17 -19.82 21.95 -2.13
C LEU A 17 -20.85 20.83 -2.26
N VAL A 18 -22.12 21.10 -1.96
CA VAL A 18 -23.22 20.16 -2.17
C VAL A 18 -23.43 19.90 -3.66
N ASP A 19 -23.44 20.96 -4.47
CA ASP A 19 -23.55 20.85 -5.93
C ASP A 19 -22.38 20.07 -6.53
N LEU A 20 -21.16 20.31 -6.05
CA LEU A 20 -19.96 19.57 -6.48
C LEU A 20 -20.07 18.08 -6.17
N ILE A 21 -20.55 17.72 -4.98
CA ILE A 21 -20.78 16.32 -4.58
C ILE A 21 -21.86 15.69 -5.48
N GLN A 22 -22.98 16.38 -5.69
CA GLN A 22 -24.08 15.88 -6.51
C GLN A 22 -23.64 15.68 -7.98
N MET A 23 -22.87 16.61 -8.53
CA MET A 23 -22.33 16.50 -9.89
C MET A 23 -21.36 15.32 -10.04
N LYS A 24 -20.51 15.07 -9.03
CA LYS A 24 -19.61 13.90 -9.00
C LYS A 24 -20.36 12.58 -8.89
N LEU A 25 -21.43 12.51 -8.09
CA LEU A 25 -22.30 11.33 -8.00
C LEU A 25 -23.02 11.04 -9.33
N VAL A 26 -23.52 12.06 -10.01
CA VAL A 26 -24.17 11.90 -11.33
C VAL A 26 -23.17 11.44 -12.39
N GLN A 27 -21.94 11.97 -12.38
CA GLN A 27 -20.87 11.50 -13.28
C GLN A 27 -20.51 10.02 -13.01
N ALA A 28 -20.46 9.60 -11.75
CA ALA A 28 -20.22 8.20 -11.38
C ALA A 28 -21.37 7.26 -11.80
N GLY A 29 -22.61 7.76 -11.80
CA GLY A 29 -23.78 7.01 -12.30
C GLY A 29 -23.78 6.83 -13.81
N LYS A 30 -23.45 7.88 -14.58
CA LYS A 30 -23.46 7.84 -16.06
C LYS A 30 -22.38 6.92 -16.67
N ALA A 31 -21.33 6.57 -15.92
CA ALA A 31 -20.33 5.61 -16.36
C ALA A 31 -20.77 4.14 -16.23
N LYS A 32 -21.93 3.85 -15.62
CA LYS A 32 -22.42 2.48 -15.34
C LYS A 32 -23.63 2.03 -16.18
N ASP A 33 -24.17 2.87 -17.08
CA ASP A 33 -25.38 2.54 -17.86
C ASP A 33 -25.12 1.84 -19.21
N ALA A 34 -24.03 1.08 -19.31
CA ALA A 34 -23.81 0.15 -20.43
C ALA A 34 -23.31 -1.21 -19.94
N GLN A 35 -23.92 -1.79 -18.91
CA GLN A 35 -24.10 -3.25 -18.78
C GLN A 35 -24.89 -3.62 -17.51
N HIS A 36 -26.12 -4.07 -17.74
CA HIS A 36 -26.88 -5.09 -17.02
C HIS A 36 -27.07 -4.98 -15.50
N GLY A 37 -28.35 -4.90 -15.12
CA GLY A 37 -28.85 -5.09 -13.78
C GLY A 37 -28.38 -6.41 -13.16
N GLY A 38 -27.92 -6.29 -11.93
CA GLY A 38 -27.52 -7.39 -11.07
C GLY A 38 -27.28 -6.82 -9.68
N THR A 39 -28.03 -7.33 -8.72
CA THR A 39 -27.94 -7.13 -7.29
C THR A 39 -26.50 -6.90 -6.84
N ALA A 40 -26.27 -5.87 -6.01
CA ALA A 40 -24.98 -5.50 -5.45
C ALA A 40 -24.18 -6.71 -4.95
N SER A 41 -23.30 -7.24 -5.80
CA SER A 41 -22.21 -8.12 -5.36
C SER A 41 -21.10 -7.20 -4.89
N ALA A 42 -20.94 -7.09 -3.57
CA ALA A 42 -19.79 -6.44 -2.93
C ALA A 42 -18.53 -7.30 -3.10
N SER A 43 -18.21 -7.64 -4.35
CA SER A 43 -16.98 -8.27 -4.78
C SER A 43 -16.46 -7.52 -6.00
N GLU A 44 -16.43 -6.19 -5.93
CA GLU A 44 -15.43 -5.44 -6.68
C GLU A 44 -14.08 -6.03 -6.27
N LYS A 45 -13.45 -6.79 -7.18
CA LYS A 45 -12.17 -7.47 -6.96
C LYS A 45 -11.20 -6.46 -6.31
N LEU A 46 -10.92 -6.63 -5.01
CA LEU A 46 -10.09 -5.69 -4.26
C LEU A 46 -8.70 -5.67 -4.88
N LYS A 47 -8.41 -4.61 -5.64
CA LYS A 47 -7.09 -4.40 -6.26
C LYS A 47 -6.09 -4.13 -5.14
N ALA A 48 -4.86 -4.60 -5.33
CA ALA A 48 -3.78 -4.26 -4.42
C ALA A 48 -3.54 -2.74 -4.42
N SER A 49 -3.38 -2.15 -3.24
CA SER A 49 -2.84 -0.79 -3.12
C SER A 49 -1.32 -0.87 -3.30
N ASN A 50 -0.75 0.04 -4.10
CA ASN A 50 0.69 0.14 -4.30
C ASN A 50 1.08 1.59 -4.00
N PHE A 51 2.11 1.78 -3.19
CA PHE A 51 2.64 3.10 -2.89
C PHE A 51 4.17 3.04 -2.81
N PRO A 52 4.86 4.12 -3.25
CA PRO A 52 6.31 4.19 -3.17
C PRO A 52 6.76 4.27 -1.72
N GLY A 53 7.92 3.70 -1.43
CA GLY A 53 8.65 3.90 -0.18
C GLY A 53 9.94 4.66 -0.43
N SER A 54 10.43 5.38 0.57
CA SER A 54 11.74 6.04 0.54
C SER A 54 12.81 5.22 1.23
N VAL A 55 12.49 4.62 2.38
CA VAL A 55 13.43 3.85 3.20
C VAL A 55 12.74 2.58 3.72
N LEU A 56 13.46 1.46 3.69
CA LEU A 56 13.09 0.22 4.36
C LEU A 56 14.21 -0.17 5.33
N ARG A 57 13.88 -0.34 6.61
CA ARG A 57 14.84 -0.70 7.65
C ARG A 57 14.42 -1.97 8.36
N ILE A 58 15.34 -2.92 8.52
CA ILE A 58 15.16 -4.19 9.22
C ILE A 58 16.40 -4.41 10.10
N GLY A 59 16.23 -4.33 11.42
CA GLY A 59 17.38 -4.32 12.34
C GLY A 59 18.33 -3.17 12.02
N SER A 60 19.61 -3.50 11.81
CA SER A 60 20.64 -2.56 11.33
C SER A 60 20.77 -2.47 9.81
N TRP A 61 20.04 -3.30 9.06
CA TRP A 61 20.03 -3.26 7.60
C TRP A 61 19.05 -2.18 7.13
N GLU A 62 19.45 -1.44 6.10
CA GLU A 62 18.66 -0.38 5.51
C GLU A 62 18.80 -0.37 4.00
N TRP A 63 17.68 -0.11 3.32
CA TRP A 63 17.62 0.20 1.91
C TRP A 63 17.02 1.59 1.72
N VAL A 64 17.69 2.43 0.93
CA VAL A 64 17.26 3.80 0.60
C VAL A 64 17.00 3.90 -0.90
N SER A 65 15.79 4.28 -1.26
CA SER A 65 15.34 4.49 -2.65
C SER A 65 16.12 5.65 -3.27
N ARG A 66 16.74 5.45 -4.45
CA ARG A 66 17.40 6.54 -5.19
C ARG A 66 16.43 7.24 -6.13
N TYR A 67 15.52 6.46 -6.70
CA TYR A 67 14.48 6.91 -7.61
C TYR A 67 13.11 6.41 -7.14
N GLU A 68 12.05 7.08 -7.59
CA GLU A 68 10.70 6.61 -7.36
C GLU A 68 10.50 5.24 -8.02
N GLY A 69 10.04 4.26 -7.24
CA GLY A 69 9.84 2.90 -7.71
C GLY A 69 10.98 1.93 -7.38
N ASP A 70 12.12 2.39 -6.83
CA ASP A 70 13.14 1.44 -6.34
C ASP A 70 12.64 0.67 -5.12
N LEU A 71 11.77 1.29 -4.32
CA LEU A 71 11.08 0.66 -3.20
C LEU A 71 9.57 0.84 -3.37
N VAL A 72 8.84 -0.27 -3.47
CA VAL A 72 7.37 -0.27 -3.59
C VAL A 72 6.76 -1.16 -2.53
N VAL A 73 5.79 -0.61 -1.81
CA VAL A 73 4.98 -1.35 -0.85
C VAL A 73 3.65 -1.70 -1.51
N LYS A 74 3.18 -2.94 -1.31
CA LYS A 74 1.93 -3.46 -1.87
C LYS A 74 1.07 -4.10 -0.80
N CYS A 75 -0.12 -3.56 -0.59
CA CYS A 75 -1.15 -4.18 0.24
C CYS A 75 -2.07 -5.03 -0.64
N TYR A 76 -1.94 -6.35 -0.55
CA TYR A 76 -2.84 -7.28 -1.23
C TYR A 76 -4.01 -7.65 -0.32
N PHE A 77 -5.07 -6.84 -0.32
CA PHE A 77 -6.23 -7.07 0.54
C PHE A 77 -6.88 -8.43 0.31
N ALA A 78 -7.14 -8.82 -0.94
CA ALA A 78 -7.76 -10.12 -1.23
C ALA A 78 -6.88 -11.34 -0.83
N LYS A 79 -5.57 -11.15 -0.68
CA LYS A 79 -4.62 -12.21 -0.30
C LYS A 79 -4.14 -12.10 1.14
N HIS A 80 -4.65 -11.13 1.90
CA HIS A 80 -4.23 -10.83 3.28
C HIS A 80 -2.71 -10.80 3.46
N LYS A 81 -2.01 -10.07 2.59
CA LYS A 81 -0.55 -9.94 2.67
C LYS A 81 -0.03 -8.56 2.32
N LEU A 82 1.14 -8.26 2.84
CA LEU A 82 1.91 -7.06 2.59
C LEU A 82 3.22 -7.45 1.91
N VAL A 83 3.63 -6.70 0.89
CA VAL A 83 4.83 -6.99 0.10
C VAL A 83 5.67 -5.73 -0.06
N TRP A 84 6.96 -5.84 0.19
CA TRP A 84 7.95 -4.87 -0.26
C TRP A 84 8.67 -5.43 -1.48
N GLU A 85 8.75 -4.65 -2.55
CA GLU A 85 9.63 -4.92 -3.69
C GLU A 85 10.76 -3.89 -3.68
N VAL A 86 11.99 -4.39 -3.76
CA VAL A 86 13.24 -3.62 -3.81
C VAL A 86 13.86 -3.86 -5.18
N LEU A 87 14.18 -2.80 -5.92
CA LEU A 87 14.90 -2.86 -7.18
C LEU A 87 16.36 -2.43 -6.95
N ASP A 88 17.29 -3.32 -7.25
CA ASP A 88 18.73 -3.06 -7.15
C ASP A 88 19.45 -3.56 -8.41
N GLY A 89 20.21 -2.68 -9.07
CA GLY A 89 20.96 -3.04 -10.28
C GLY A 89 20.12 -3.65 -11.41
N GLY A 90 18.82 -3.34 -11.49
CA GLY A 90 17.89 -3.90 -12.48
C GLY A 90 17.28 -5.26 -12.11
N LEU A 91 17.60 -5.81 -10.92
CA LEU A 91 17.00 -7.03 -10.39
C LEU A 91 16.09 -6.71 -9.22
N LYS A 92 14.95 -7.41 -9.14
CA LYS A 92 14.02 -7.25 -8.02
C LYS A 92 14.26 -8.28 -6.92
N SER A 93 14.18 -7.80 -5.68
CA SER A 93 14.00 -8.62 -4.48
C SER A 93 12.66 -8.29 -3.85
N LYS A 94 12.06 -9.22 -3.13
CA LYS A 94 10.83 -8.94 -2.38
C LYS A 94 10.77 -9.62 -1.02
N ILE A 95 10.09 -8.95 -0.10
CA ILE A 95 9.71 -9.44 1.23
C ILE A 95 8.20 -9.60 1.24
N GLU A 96 7.71 -10.77 1.64
CA GLU A 96 6.28 -11.07 1.75
C GLU A 96 5.92 -11.40 3.21
N ILE A 97 4.94 -10.66 3.74
CA ILE A 97 4.43 -10.78 5.10
C ILE A 97 2.95 -11.14 5.03
N GLN A 98 2.57 -12.27 5.64
CA GLN A 98 1.15 -12.59 5.83
C GLN A 98 0.58 -11.71 6.94
N TRP A 99 -0.66 -11.24 6.80
CA TRP A 99 -1.30 -10.43 7.83
C TRP A 99 -1.45 -11.16 9.16
N SER A 100 -1.63 -12.48 9.12
CA SER A 100 -1.67 -13.33 10.33
C SER A 100 -0.40 -13.24 11.18
N ASP A 101 0.72 -12.85 10.55
CA ASP A 101 2.03 -12.80 11.19
C ASP A 101 2.33 -11.39 11.71
N ILE A 102 1.46 -10.40 11.48
CA ILE A 102 1.61 -9.05 12.01
C ILE A 102 1.05 -9.00 13.44
N CYS A 103 1.90 -8.73 14.42
CA CYS A 103 1.49 -8.64 15.83
C CYS A 103 1.25 -7.19 16.28
N ALA A 104 1.91 -6.20 15.66
CA ALA A 104 1.66 -4.79 15.92
C ALA A 104 1.95 -3.92 14.70
N LEU A 105 1.25 -2.79 14.62
CA LEU A 105 1.38 -1.76 13.60
C LEU A 105 1.43 -0.40 14.30
N LYS A 106 2.41 0.43 13.92
CA LYS A 106 2.53 1.81 14.41
C LYS A 106 2.79 2.72 13.22
N VAL A 107 2.00 3.79 13.16
CA VAL A 107 2.08 4.79 12.10
C VAL A 107 2.43 6.13 12.73
N VAL A 108 3.43 6.81 12.17
CA VAL A 108 3.83 8.16 12.58
C VAL A 108 3.77 9.04 11.34
N CYS A 109 2.91 10.05 11.33
CA CYS A 109 2.73 10.97 10.21
C CYS A 109 2.95 12.42 10.69
N PRO A 110 4.21 12.88 10.73
CA PRO A 110 4.53 14.28 11.06
C PRO A 110 4.15 15.22 9.89
N GLU A 111 3.97 16.51 10.18
CA GLU A 111 3.54 17.50 9.17
C GLU A 111 4.60 17.80 8.10
N THR A 112 5.88 17.72 8.46
CA THR A 112 6.99 18.16 7.61
C THR A 112 7.90 17.04 7.12
N GLU A 113 7.76 15.83 7.65
CA GLU A 113 8.64 14.68 7.35
C GLU A 113 7.85 13.52 6.76
N PRO A 114 8.50 12.57 6.05
CA PRO A 114 7.83 11.38 5.55
C PRO A 114 7.17 10.57 6.67
N GLY A 115 5.96 10.06 6.39
CA GLY A 115 5.28 9.14 7.30
C GLY A 115 6.06 7.83 7.46
N THR A 116 6.11 7.31 8.68
CA THR A 116 6.76 6.04 9.01
C THR A 116 5.71 4.98 9.35
N LEU A 117 5.88 3.78 8.80
CA LEU A 117 5.12 2.59 9.12
C LEU A 117 6.03 1.55 9.77
N GLU A 118 5.87 1.35 11.07
CA GLU A 118 6.56 0.31 11.83
C GLU A 118 5.65 -0.92 11.96
N ILE A 119 6.22 -2.10 11.71
CA ILE A 119 5.49 -3.38 11.76
C ILE A 119 6.30 -4.35 12.60
N ALA A 120 5.65 -4.92 13.62
CA ALA A 120 6.19 -6.03 14.38
C ALA A 120 5.60 -7.34 13.87
N LEU A 121 6.44 -8.36 13.72
CA LEU A 121 6.08 -9.67 13.19
C LEU A 121 6.22 -10.75 14.27
N SER A 122 5.31 -11.71 14.27
CA SER A 122 5.37 -12.93 15.10
C SER A 122 6.08 -14.08 14.41
N ARG A 123 6.34 -13.97 13.09
CA ARG A 123 7.05 -14.95 12.27
C ARG A 123 7.97 -14.27 11.28
N GLN A 124 9.02 -14.98 10.88
CA GLN A 124 9.93 -14.52 9.85
C GLN A 124 9.19 -14.35 8.51
N PRO A 125 9.36 -13.21 7.81
CA PRO A 125 8.80 -13.01 6.48
C PRO A 125 9.46 -13.90 5.42
N LEU A 126 8.81 -14.02 4.26
CA LEU A 126 9.33 -14.79 3.13
C LEU A 126 10.12 -13.90 2.18
N PHE A 127 11.27 -14.38 1.72
CA PHE A 127 12.16 -13.65 0.84
C PHE A 127 12.21 -14.27 -0.55
N PHE A 128 12.22 -13.43 -1.58
CA PHE A 128 12.34 -13.88 -2.96
C PHE A 128 13.23 -12.95 -3.77
N ARG A 129 13.87 -13.50 -4.81
CA ARG A 129 14.60 -12.75 -5.83
C ARG A 129 14.05 -13.06 -7.21
N GLU A 130 14.13 -12.08 -8.09
CA GLU A 130 13.82 -12.25 -9.50
C GLU A 130 14.90 -13.08 -10.18
N THR A 131 14.47 -14.03 -11.02
CA THR A 131 15.37 -14.88 -11.80
C THR A 131 15.09 -14.71 -13.28
N ASN A 132 16.14 -14.54 -14.08
CA ASN A 132 16.05 -14.44 -15.54
C ASN A 132 15.03 -13.38 -16.01
N PRO A 133 15.24 -12.09 -15.74
CA PRO A 133 14.31 -11.04 -16.12
C PRO A 133 14.15 -11.01 -17.64
N GLN A 134 12.91 -11.22 -18.11
CA GLN A 134 12.59 -11.20 -19.54
C GLN A 134 11.72 -9.98 -19.88
N PRO A 135 12.12 -9.17 -20.87
CA PRO A 135 11.32 -8.05 -21.32
C PRO A 135 9.90 -8.50 -21.70
N ARG A 136 8.88 -7.78 -21.21
CA ARG A 136 7.45 -8.03 -21.51
C ARG A 136 6.91 -9.36 -20.98
N LYS A 137 7.61 -10.03 -20.06
CA LYS A 137 7.10 -11.20 -19.33
C LYS A 137 6.85 -10.85 -17.87
N HIS A 138 6.01 -11.65 -17.21
CA HIS A 138 5.85 -11.55 -15.77
C HIS A 138 7.14 -11.93 -15.06
N THR A 139 7.47 -11.21 -13.99
CA THR A 139 8.59 -11.53 -13.11
C THR A 139 8.45 -12.95 -12.56
N LEU A 140 9.49 -13.75 -12.73
CA LEU A 140 9.63 -15.05 -12.11
C LEU A 140 10.34 -14.89 -10.76
N TRP A 141 9.70 -15.37 -9.70
CA TRP A 141 10.20 -15.27 -8.33
C TRP A 141 10.75 -16.61 -7.86
N GLN A 142 11.98 -16.59 -7.35
CA GLN A 142 12.58 -17.71 -6.65
C GLN A 142 12.69 -17.39 -5.17
N ALA A 143 12.27 -18.32 -4.31
CA ALA A 143 12.48 -18.20 -2.87
C ALA A 143 13.99 -18.18 -2.58
N THR A 144 14.43 -17.29 -1.70
CA THR A 144 15.83 -17.16 -1.31
C THR A 144 15.95 -17.15 0.21
N SER A 145 17.14 -17.44 0.73
CA SER A 145 17.50 -17.02 2.07
C SER A 145 17.46 -15.50 2.19
N ASP A 146 17.29 -15.03 3.41
CA ASP A 146 17.35 -13.62 3.80
C ASP A 146 18.44 -12.84 3.04
N PHE A 147 18.07 -11.67 2.49
CA PHE A 147 18.98 -10.75 1.81
C PHE A 147 19.34 -9.51 2.64
N THR A 148 18.90 -9.47 3.89
CA THR A 148 19.12 -8.36 4.84
C THR A 148 20.32 -8.62 5.76
N ALA A 149 21.26 -9.45 5.32
CA ALA A 149 22.49 -9.78 6.06
C ALA A 149 22.24 -10.38 7.47
N GLY A 150 21.20 -11.21 7.63
CA GLY A 150 20.92 -11.91 8.88
C GLY A 150 20.18 -11.07 9.92
N GLN A 151 19.62 -9.92 9.53
CA GLN A 151 18.88 -9.05 10.46
C GLN A 151 17.47 -9.56 10.79
N VAL A 152 17.04 -10.65 10.16
CA VAL A 152 15.74 -11.27 10.35
C VAL A 152 15.94 -12.48 11.27
N GLY A 153 15.85 -12.23 12.58
CA GLY A 153 15.99 -13.22 13.65
C GLY A 153 14.66 -13.55 14.31
#